data_AF-A0A7W1P299-F1
#
_entry.id   AF-A0A7W1P299-F1
#
_cell.length_a   1.000
_cell.length_b   1.000
_cell.length_c   1.000
_cell.angle_alpha   90.00
_cell.angle_beta   90.00
_cell.angle_gamma   90.00
#
_symmetry.space_group_name_H-M   'P 1'
#
loop_
_entity.id
_entity.type
_entity.pdbx_description
1 polymer ?
#
loop_
_entity_poly.entity_id
_entity_poly.type
_entity_poly.pdbx_seq_one_letter_code
_entity_poly.pdbx_strand_id
1 'polypeptide(L)'
;MKKDQTFMTNVKVSDAITGNFAEIGTAGSDSPIALLVWGDSHAMAITPALSSLLNEHNLRGVQATHASTAPVCGFTGMRGLREDAVDFGNSVVAFVAKNHVANVVMGARWEAYPSDSEFKNGLSQTVMQLREAGARVWIVKQAPRQRGDVPRAAATEVRAGRDPELLGIPLAEHVERRKGTEALFEVARAAGADVLDPADYLVDARGICMAVVDGRSLYADYHHLSTYGAMRVRPLFEQVLNVHR
;
A
#
# COMPACT_ATOMS: atom_id res chain seq x y z
N MET A 1 -20.46 12.72 4.58
CA MET A 1 -19.19 12.00 4.78
C MET A 1 -18.10 12.84 4.12
N LYS A 2 -17.21 13.49 4.89
CA LYS A 2 -16.04 14.16 4.29
C LYS A 2 -15.19 13.06 3.64
N LYS A 3 -14.75 13.26 2.39
CA LYS A 3 -13.87 12.29 1.73
C LYS A 3 -12.59 12.22 2.55
N ASP A 4 -12.23 11.01 2.92
CA ASP A 4 -11.04 10.67 3.68
C ASP A 4 -9.82 10.81 2.75
N GLN A 5 -9.27 12.02 2.65
CA GLN A 5 -8.26 12.38 1.63
C GLN A 5 -6.88 12.68 2.21
N THR A 6 -6.70 12.58 3.52
CA THR A 6 -5.52 13.10 4.24
C THR A 6 -4.19 12.48 3.79
N PHE A 7 -4.19 11.37 3.03
CA PHE A 7 -2.98 10.74 2.50
C PHE A 7 -3.04 10.40 0.99
N MET A 8 -4.02 10.95 0.27
CA MET A 8 -4.18 10.76 -1.17
C MET A 8 -3.24 11.68 -1.97
N THR A 9 -1.94 11.51 -1.77
CA THR A 9 -0.89 12.38 -2.32
C THR A 9 -0.37 11.85 -3.65
N ASN A 10 -0.57 12.61 -4.73
CA ASN A 10 0.11 12.37 -6.01
C ASN A 10 1.39 13.20 -6.06
N VAL A 11 2.53 12.58 -5.78
CA VAL A 11 3.84 13.23 -5.86
C VAL A 11 4.17 13.47 -7.33
N LYS A 12 4.58 14.70 -7.67
CA LYS A 12 4.98 15.03 -9.03
C LYS A 12 6.37 14.46 -9.33
N VAL A 13 6.63 14.17 -10.60
CA VAL A 13 7.95 13.69 -11.05
C VAL A 13 9.04 14.72 -10.74
N SER A 14 8.77 16.01 -10.90
CA SER A 14 9.70 17.09 -10.54
C SER A 14 10.07 17.08 -9.05
N ASP A 15 9.10 16.76 -8.19
CA ASP A 15 9.32 16.68 -6.75
C ASP A 15 10.15 15.44 -6.42
N ALA A 16 9.86 14.30 -7.06
CA ALA A 16 10.67 13.09 -6.91
C ALA A 16 12.13 13.30 -7.35
N ILE A 17 12.36 13.92 -8.52
CA ILE A 17 13.71 14.22 -9.05
C ILE A 17 14.52 15.09 -8.09
N THR A 18 13.86 16.03 -7.41
CA THR A 18 14.51 16.93 -6.45
C THR A 18 14.55 16.35 -5.02
N GLY A 19 13.99 15.16 -4.80
CA GLY A 19 13.90 14.51 -3.50
C GLY A 19 12.91 15.14 -2.52
N ASN A 20 11.95 15.92 -3.03
CA ASN A 20 10.90 16.57 -2.24
C ASN A 20 9.69 15.66 -2.06
N PHE A 21 9.81 14.64 -1.21
CA PHE A 21 8.70 13.73 -0.90
C PHE A 21 7.85 14.27 0.26
N ALA A 22 6.56 13.91 0.28
CA ALA A 22 5.66 14.34 1.34
C ALA A 22 6.02 13.64 2.67
N GLU A 23 6.18 14.42 3.73
CA GLU A 23 6.50 13.91 5.07
C GLU A 23 5.28 13.20 5.70
N ILE A 24 5.54 12.12 6.43
CA ILE A 24 4.61 11.40 7.29
C ILE A 24 5.31 11.12 8.64
N GLY A 25 4.56 11.07 9.74
CA GLY A 25 5.18 11.06 11.07
C GLY A 25 5.25 12.46 11.71
N THR A 26 5.73 12.52 12.95
CA THR A 26 5.87 13.78 13.73
C THR A 26 7.31 14.21 13.97
N ALA A 27 8.29 13.35 13.69
CA ALA A 27 9.70 13.71 13.91
C ALA A 27 10.14 14.82 12.94
N GLY A 28 11.02 15.70 13.43
CA GLY A 28 11.53 16.83 12.65
C GLY A 28 12.36 16.39 11.42
N SER A 29 12.51 17.30 10.45
CA SER A 29 13.20 17.07 9.17
C SER A 29 14.65 16.61 9.29
N ASP A 30 15.31 16.90 10.41
CA ASP A 30 16.70 16.50 10.67
C ASP A 30 16.82 15.06 11.17
N SER A 31 15.69 14.39 11.44
CA SER A 31 15.66 12.99 11.87
C SER A 31 15.92 12.03 10.71
N PRO A 32 16.57 10.88 10.96
CA PRO A 32 16.67 9.80 9.96
C PRO A 32 15.29 9.37 9.46
N ILE A 33 15.21 9.02 8.18
CA ILE A 33 13.96 8.54 7.58
C ILE A 33 13.82 7.05 7.90
N ALA A 34 12.93 6.73 8.84
CA ALA A 34 12.67 5.36 9.27
C ALA A 34 11.91 4.55 8.21
N LEU A 35 11.11 5.23 7.38
CA LEU A 35 10.21 4.59 6.43
C LEU A 35 9.95 5.45 5.19
N LEU A 36 9.95 4.84 4.02
CA LEU A 36 9.35 5.39 2.79
C LEU A 36 8.19 4.50 2.32
N VAL A 37 7.06 5.11 2.01
CA VAL A 37 5.88 4.44 1.42
C VAL A 37 5.86 4.70 -0.08
N TRP A 38 5.87 3.64 -0.90
CA TRP A 38 5.91 3.74 -2.37
C TRP A 38 4.79 2.96 -3.04
N GLY A 39 4.11 3.60 -3.99
CA GLY A 39 3.28 2.93 -4.99
C GLY A 39 2.09 3.74 -5.42
N ASP A 40 0.98 3.06 -5.72
CA ASP A 40 -0.22 3.68 -6.25
C ASP A 40 -1.19 4.16 -5.14
N SER A 41 -2.47 4.32 -5.48
CA SER A 41 -3.50 4.70 -4.51
C SER A 41 -3.74 3.66 -3.41
N HIS A 42 -3.31 2.40 -3.58
CA HIS A 42 -3.32 1.40 -2.51
C HIS A 42 -2.21 1.63 -1.50
N ALA A 43 -1.03 2.09 -1.92
CA ALA A 43 -0.01 2.57 -0.99
C ALA A 43 -0.52 3.80 -0.21
N MET A 44 -1.18 4.74 -0.89
CA MET A 44 -1.83 5.88 -0.23
C MET A 44 -2.87 5.43 0.81
N ALA A 45 -3.66 4.40 0.49
CA ALA A 45 -4.73 3.91 1.36
C ALA A 45 -4.22 3.24 2.64
N ILE A 46 -2.99 2.72 2.67
CA ILE A 46 -2.38 2.15 3.89
C ILE A 46 -1.56 3.18 4.69
N THR A 47 -1.20 4.32 4.09
CA THR A 47 -0.44 5.38 4.76
C THR A 47 -1.02 5.84 6.10
N PRO A 48 -2.35 5.97 6.31
CA PRO A 48 -2.87 6.36 7.62
C PRO A 48 -2.39 5.46 8.77
N ALA A 49 -2.28 4.15 8.51
CA ALA A 49 -1.82 3.17 9.49
C ALA A 49 -0.33 3.35 9.81
N LEU A 50 0.49 3.53 8.76
CA LEU A 50 1.93 3.75 8.87
C LEU A 50 2.24 5.10 9.54
N SER A 51 1.54 6.16 9.15
CA SER A 51 1.65 7.49 9.75
C SER A 51 1.27 7.47 11.22
N SER A 52 0.18 6.78 11.59
CA SER A 52 -0.19 6.60 13.00
C SER A 52 0.93 5.93 13.81
N LEU A 53 1.57 4.91 13.25
CA LEU A 53 2.65 4.19 13.92
C LEU A 53 3.93 5.06 14.02
N LEU A 54 4.27 5.79 12.95
CA LEU A 54 5.38 6.75 12.97
C LEU A 54 5.17 7.85 14.03
N ASN A 55 3.96 8.40 14.12
CA ASN A 55 3.61 9.42 15.12
C ASN A 55 3.77 8.89 16.54
N GLU A 56 3.32 7.67 16.80
CA GLU A 56 3.40 7.04 18.12
C GLU A 56 4.84 6.84 18.60
N HIS A 57 5.75 6.52 17.68
CA HIS A 57 7.17 6.34 18.00
C HIS A 57 8.01 7.60 17.76
N ASN A 58 7.38 8.73 17.43
CA ASN A 58 8.06 9.97 17.06
C ASN A 58 9.16 9.74 16.02
N LEU A 59 8.80 9.05 14.93
CA LEU A 59 9.67 8.73 13.81
C LEU A 59 9.29 9.55 12.58
N ARG A 60 10.27 9.71 11.67
CA ARG A 60 10.08 10.36 10.38
C ARG A 60 9.87 9.31 9.30
N GLY A 61 8.94 9.56 8.41
CA GLY A 61 8.81 8.83 7.15
C GLY A 61 8.45 9.76 6.01
N VAL A 62 8.49 9.23 4.79
CA VAL A 62 8.12 9.97 3.59
C VAL A 62 7.23 9.13 2.67
N GLN A 63 6.46 9.80 1.82
CA GLN A 63 5.54 9.17 0.88
C GLN A 63 5.94 9.51 -0.56
N ALA A 64 6.23 8.48 -1.34
CA ALA A 64 6.54 8.54 -2.76
C ALA A 64 5.44 7.84 -3.56
N THR A 65 4.23 8.40 -3.59
CA THR A 65 3.08 7.75 -4.23
C THR A 65 2.53 8.52 -5.41
N HIS A 66 2.00 7.80 -6.39
CA HIS A 66 1.24 8.40 -7.49
C HIS A 66 0.18 7.41 -7.99
N ALA A 67 -1.06 7.87 -8.11
CA ALA A 67 -2.18 7.02 -8.47
C ALA A 67 -1.94 6.32 -9.82
N SER A 68 -2.31 5.04 -9.90
CA SER A 68 -2.10 4.17 -11.06
C SER A 68 -0.64 4.00 -11.51
N THR A 69 0.35 4.28 -10.66
CA THR A 69 1.77 4.08 -10.95
C THR A 69 2.34 2.97 -10.07
N ALA A 70 2.83 1.87 -10.69
CA ALA A 70 3.41 0.76 -9.95
C ALA A 70 4.72 1.17 -9.27
N PRO A 71 5.04 0.64 -8.08
CA PRO A 71 6.35 0.83 -7.46
C PRO A 71 7.39 -0.12 -8.08
N VAL A 72 7.62 -0.01 -9.40
CA VAL A 72 8.53 -0.88 -10.15
C VAL A 72 9.36 -0.03 -11.10
N CYS A 73 10.68 -0.03 -10.94
CA CYS A 73 11.61 0.64 -11.84
C CYS A 73 11.57 0.01 -13.24
N GLY A 74 11.71 0.85 -14.27
CA GLY A 74 11.72 0.42 -15.66
C GLY A 74 10.37 -0.01 -16.25
N PHE A 75 9.30 -0.03 -15.45
CA PHE A 75 7.95 -0.33 -15.94
C PHE A 75 7.19 0.94 -16.30
N THR A 76 6.56 0.94 -17.49
CA THR A 76 5.65 2.00 -17.95
C THR A 76 4.24 1.45 -18.09
N GLY A 77 3.29 2.12 -17.42
CA GLY A 77 1.86 1.79 -17.51
C GLY A 77 1.13 2.65 -18.53
N MET A 78 -0.09 2.24 -18.93
CA MET A 78 -0.98 3.07 -19.77
C MET A 78 -1.65 4.24 -18.99
N ARG A 79 -1.59 4.19 -17.66
CA ARG A 79 -2.19 5.15 -16.72
C ARG A 79 -1.14 5.66 -15.74
N GLY A 80 -1.51 6.63 -14.90
CA GLY A 80 -0.60 7.22 -13.92
C GLY A 80 0.44 8.08 -14.62
N LEU A 81 1.71 7.90 -14.24
CA LEU A 81 2.84 8.67 -14.77
C LEU A 81 3.33 8.23 -16.15
N ARG A 82 2.88 7.07 -16.66
CA ARG A 82 3.27 6.55 -17.98
C ARG A 82 4.80 6.53 -18.17
N GLU A 83 5.34 7.21 -19.18
CA GLU A 83 6.77 7.28 -19.46
C GLU A 83 7.55 7.91 -18.30
N ASP A 84 6.97 8.91 -17.62
CA ASP A 84 7.61 9.57 -16.48
C ASP A 84 7.72 8.64 -15.24
N ALA A 85 7.07 7.48 -15.25
CA ALA A 85 7.20 6.49 -14.18
C ALA A 85 8.64 5.96 -14.05
N VAL A 86 9.40 5.95 -15.14
CA VAL A 86 10.81 5.53 -15.14
C VAL A 86 11.65 6.49 -14.31
N ASP A 87 11.56 7.79 -14.60
CA ASP A 87 12.28 8.83 -13.87
C ASP A 87 11.82 8.92 -12.41
N PHE A 88 10.52 8.76 -12.17
CA PHE A 88 9.97 8.71 -10.82
C PHE A 88 10.58 7.54 -10.01
N GLY A 89 10.55 6.32 -10.54
CA GLY A 89 11.09 5.15 -9.85
C GLY A 89 12.59 5.24 -9.60
N ASN A 90 13.36 5.69 -10.59
CA ASN A 90 14.79 5.93 -10.45
C ASN A 90 15.09 6.97 -9.35
N SER A 91 14.27 8.02 -9.27
CA SER A 91 14.40 9.06 -8.25
C SER A 91 14.09 8.53 -6.85
N VAL A 92 13.11 7.63 -6.70
CA VAL A 92 12.82 6.97 -5.41
C VAL A 92 14.01 6.13 -4.94
N VAL A 93 14.58 5.28 -5.82
CA VAL A 93 15.76 4.46 -5.47
C VAL A 93 16.96 5.34 -5.10
N ALA A 94 17.23 6.39 -5.89
CA ALA A 94 18.30 7.33 -5.61
C ALA A 94 18.11 8.06 -4.28
N PHE A 95 16.86 8.44 -3.95
CA PHE A 95 16.52 9.06 -2.68
C PHE A 95 16.74 8.10 -1.50
N VAL A 96 16.32 6.84 -1.63
CA VAL A 96 16.52 5.79 -0.61
C VAL A 96 18.00 5.62 -0.31
N ALA A 97 18.84 5.51 -1.35
CA ALA A 97 20.29 5.36 -1.21
C ALA A 97 20.93 6.59 -0.58
N LYS A 98 20.61 7.79 -1.07
CA LYS A 98 21.19 9.06 -0.59
C LYS A 98 20.88 9.35 0.87
N ASN A 99 19.66 9.03 1.31
CA ASN A 99 19.18 9.37 2.66
C ASN A 99 19.22 8.19 3.64
N HIS A 100 19.76 7.04 3.21
CA HIS A 100 19.84 5.81 4.01
C HIS A 100 18.50 5.43 4.65
N VAL A 101 17.44 5.41 3.85
CA VAL A 101 16.08 5.09 4.33
C VAL A 101 16.04 3.65 4.84
N ALA A 102 15.63 3.46 6.10
CA ALA A 102 15.73 2.15 6.75
C ALA A 102 14.74 1.11 6.19
N ASN A 103 13.50 1.52 5.91
CA ASN A 103 12.45 0.64 5.41
C ASN A 103 11.75 1.24 4.19
N VAL A 104 11.44 0.42 3.19
CA VAL A 104 10.59 0.78 2.06
C VAL A 104 9.38 -0.14 2.04
N VAL A 105 8.20 0.44 2.24
CA VAL A 105 6.91 -0.26 2.15
C VAL A 105 6.28 0.02 0.79
N MET A 106 6.18 -1.03 -0.02
CA MET A 106 5.64 -1.00 -1.38
C MET A 106 4.21 -1.52 -1.38
N GLY A 107 3.27 -0.71 -1.86
CA GLY A 107 1.85 -1.08 -1.96
C GLY A 107 1.27 -0.74 -3.33
N ALA A 108 0.50 -1.65 -3.91
CA ALA A 108 -0.12 -1.41 -5.20
C ALA A 108 -1.44 -2.17 -5.35
N ARG A 109 -2.27 -1.77 -6.32
CA ARG A 109 -3.31 -2.63 -6.86
C ARG A 109 -2.67 -3.66 -7.79
N TRP A 110 -2.00 -4.67 -7.23
CA TRP A 110 -1.21 -5.64 -8.00
C TRP A 110 -1.97 -6.29 -9.17
N GLU A 111 -3.27 -6.55 -9.02
CA GLU A 111 -4.13 -7.09 -10.10
C GLU A 111 -4.33 -6.16 -11.30
N ALA A 112 -3.98 -4.87 -11.18
CA ALA A 112 -4.08 -3.89 -12.25
C ALA A 112 -2.82 -3.82 -13.13
N TYR A 113 -1.78 -4.59 -12.79
CA TYR A 113 -0.51 -4.65 -13.49
C TYR A 113 -0.27 -6.03 -14.13
N PRO A 114 0.60 -6.12 -15.16
CA PRO A 114 0.93 -7.40 -15.78
C PRO A 114 1.61 -8.35 -14.80
N SER A 115 1.47 -9.65 -15.05
CA SER A 115 2.19 -10.71 -14.33
C SER A 115 3.17 -11.48 -15.23
N ASP A 116 3.56 -10.87 -16.36
CA ASP A 116 4.51 -11.42 -17.31
C ASP A 116 5.95 -11.35 -16.78
N SER A 117 6.88 -11.93 -17.55
CA SER A 117 8.29 -12.01 -17.16
C SER A 117 8.97 -10.64 -17.08
N GLU A 118 8.56 -9.67 -17.90
CA GLU A 118 9.16 -8.33 -17.89
C GLU A 118 8.81 -7.60 -16.59
N PHE A 119 7.53 -7.57 -16.22
CA PHE A 119 7.09 -6.96 -14.98
C PHE A 119 7.70 -7.65 -13.74
N LYS A 120 7.75 -8.99 -13.74
CA LYS A 120 8.40 -9.75 -12.66
C LYS A 120 9.89 -9.44 -12.54
N ASN A 121 10.60 -9.33 -13.65
CA ASN A 121 12.03 -8.98 -13.64
C ASN A 121 12.24 -7.55 -13.13
N GLY A 122 11.43 -6.59 -13.57
CA GLY A 122 11.46 -5.22 -13.07
C GLY A 122 11.21 -5.15 -11.56
N LEU A 123 10.22 -5.89 -11.05
CA LEU A 123 9.94 -5.96 -9.62
C LEU A 123 11.13 -6.55 -8.84
N SER A 124 11.68 -7.67 -9.31
CA SER A 124 12.86 -8.31 -8.71
C SER A 124 14.06 -7.35 -8.64
N GLN A 125 14.37 -6.68 -9.75
CA GLN A 125 15.46 -5.71 -9.84
C GLN A 125 15.23 -4.51 -8.93
N THR A 126 14.00 -4.00 -8.86
CA THR A 126 13.63 -2.91 -7.95
C THR A 126 13.90 -3.29 -6.50
N VAL A 127 13.45 -4.49 -6.08
CA VAL A 127 13.71 -5.00 -4.71
C VAL A 127 15.22 -5.11 -4.46
N MET A 128 15.98 -5.68 -5.38
CA MET A 128 17.44 -5.81 -5.24
C MET A 128 18.13 -4.44 -5.11
N GLN A 129 17.78 -3.46 -5.94
CA GLN A 129 18.34 -2.11 -5.89
C GLN A 129 18.06 -1.41 -4.55
N LEU A 130 16.84 -1.53 -4.02
CA LEU A 130 16.49 -0.97 -2.70
C LEU A 130 17.28 -1.65 -1.57
N ARG A 131 17.51 -2.96 -1.67
CA ARG A 131 18.32 -3.70 -0.69
C ARG A 131 19.80 -3.35 -0.78
N GLU A 132 20.34 -3.20 -1.98
CA GLU A 132 21.71 -2.73 -2.21
C GLU A 132 21.91 -1.30 -1.67
N ALA A 133 20.86 -0.47 -1.70
CA ALA A 133 20.82 0.84 -1.06
C ALA A 133 20.73 0.79 0.49
N GLY A 134 20.63 -0.40 1.08
CA GLY A 134 20.62 -0.62 2.53
C GLY A 134 19.23 -0.68 3.18
N ALA A 135 18.15 -0.60 2.40
CA ALA A 135 16.78 -0.64 2.93
C ALA A 135 16.28 -2.08 3.13
N ARG A 136 15.46 -2.29 4.17
CA ARG A 136 14.56 -3.45 4.24
C ARG A 136 13.34 -3.19 3.36
N VAL A 137 12.98 -4.15 2.52
CA VAL A 137 11.89 -4.00 1.55
C VAL A 137 10.69 -4.82 1.99
N TRP A 138 9.53 -4.19 2.04
CA TRP A 138 8.27 -4.78 2.46
C TRP A 138 7.24 -4.61 1.35
N ILE A 139 6.70 -5.71 0.82
CA ILE A 139 5.60 -5.66 -0.15
C ILE A 139 4.28 -5.95 0.56
N VAL A 140 3.34 -5.03 0.45
CA VAL A 140 1.99 -5.19 1.00
C VAL A 140 1.08 -5.67 -0.12
N LYS A 141 0.49 -6.86 0.06
CA LYS A 141 -0.55 -7.34 -0.86
C LYS A 141 -1.72 -6.37 -0.88
N GLN A 142 -2.47 -6.36 -1.98
CA GLN A 142 -3.68 -5.54 -2.06
C GLN A 142 -4.73 -6.03 -1.05
N ALA A 143 -5.50 -5.13 -0.46
CA ALA A 143 -6.66 -5.49 0.34
C ALA A 143 -7.69 -6.30 -0.49
N PRO A 144 -8.53 -7.13 0.17
CA PRO A 144 -9.58 -7.85 -0.53
C PRO A 144 -10.50 -6.92 -1.31
N ARG A 145 -10.67 -7.18 -2.59
CA ARG A 145 -11.59 -6.42 -3.44
C ARG A 145 -13.02 -6.87 -3.19
N GLN A 146 -13.91 -5.94 -2.87
CA GLN A 146 -15.34 -6.19 -2.66
C GLN A 146 -16.11 -6.26 -4.00
N ARG A 147 -17.40 -6.59 -3.98
CA ARG A 147 -18.22 -6.73 -5.21
C ARG A 147 -18.69 -5.40 -5.80
N GLY A 148 -18.71 -4.34 -5.02
CA GLY A 148 -19.17 -3.03 -5.44
C GLY A 148 -18.80 -1.96 -4.42
N ASP A 149 -19.28 -0.73 -4.65
CA ASP A 149 -19.04 0.41 -3.77
C ASP A 149 -19.60 0.13 -2.36
N VAL A 150 -18.70 -0.09 -1.40
CA VAL A 150 -19.08 -0.55 -0.05
C VAL A 150 -19.87 0.52 0.69
N PRO A 151 -19.47 1.80 0.74
CA PRO A 151 -20.28 2.82 1.43
C PRO A 151 -21.71 2.92 0.88
N ARG A 152 -21.89 2.85 -0.44
CA ARG A 152 -23.22 2.88 -1.08
C ARG A 152 -24.03 1.62 -0.77
N ALA A 153 -23.41 0.44 -0.82
CA ALA A 153 -24.06 -0.81 -0.47
C ALA A 153 -24.48 -0.82 1.01
N ALA A 154 -23.59 -0.41 1.92
CA ALA A 154 -23.88 -0.32 3.36
C ALA A 154 -25.04 0.64 3.65
N ALA A 155 -25.07 1.81 3.02
CA ALA A 155 -26.19 2.74 3.16
C ALA A 155 -27.53 2.16 2.66
N THR A 156 -27.48 1.30 1.63
CA THR A 156 -28.66 0.62 1.11
C THR A 156 -29.17 -0.43 2.10
N GLU A 157 -28.29 -1.24 2.69
CA GLU A 157 -28.65 -2.24 3.71
C GLU A 157 -29.30 -1.57 4.94
N VAL A 158 -28.66 -0.52 5.47
CA VAL A 158 -29.18 0.22 6.64
C VAL A 158 -30.57 0.82 6.35
N ARG A 159 -30.77 1.43 5.17
CA ARG A 159 -32.08 1.98 4.78
C ARG A 159 -33.17 0.93 4.66
N ALA A 160 -32.79 -0.30 4.30
CA ALA A 160 -33.71 -1.41 4.21
C ALA A 160 -33.90 -2.17 5.54
N GLY A 161 -33.33 -1.67 6.65
CA GLY A 161 -33.40 -2.32 7.96
C GLY A 161 -32.60 -3.62 8.05
N ARG A 162 -31.62 -3.81 7.18
CA ARG A 162 -30.73 -4.98 7.14
C ARG A 162 -29.36 -4.66 7.71
N ASP A 163 -28.64 -5.69 8.09
CA ASP A 163 -27.29 -5.58 8.65
C ASP A 163 -26.24 -5.38 7.55
N PRO A 164 -25.55 -4.22 7.49
CA PRO A 164 -24.51 -3.96 6.51
C PRO A 164 -23.24 -4.81 6.71
N GLU A 165 -23.04 -5.44 7.87
CA GLU A 165 -21.86 -6.29 8.13
C GLU A 165 -21.91 -7.62 7.37
N LEU A 166 -23.06 -7.97 6.80
CA LEU A 166 -23.23 -9.14 5.93
C LEU A 166 -22.76 -8.89 4.48
N LEU A 167 -22.26 -7.70 4.15
CA LEU A 167 -21.84 -7.32 2.78
C LEU A 167 -20.49 -7.93 2.32
N GLY A 168 -19.71 -8.50 3.24
CA GLY A 168 -18.39 -9.06 2.92
C GLY A 168 -18.42 -10.17 1.86
N ILE A 169 -17.26 -10.53 1.33
CA ILE A 169 -17.10 -11.64 0.38
C ILE A 169 -16.42 -12.84 1.04
N PRO A 170 -16.68 -14.08 0.58
CA PRO A 170 -15.91 -15.23 1.03
C PRO A 170 -14.42 -15.08 0.71
N LEU A 171 -13.54 -15.52 1.61
CA LEU A 171 -12.09 -15.54 1.40
C LEU A 171 -11.71 -16.28 0.11
N ALA A 172 -12.41 -17.37 -0.22
CA ALA A 172 -12.19 -18.10 -1.45
C ALA A 172 -12.35 -17.23 -2.71
N GLU A 173 -13.30 -16.27 -2.71
CA GLU A 173 -13.48 -15.33 -3.82
C GLU A 173 -12.30 -14.36 -3.93
N HIS A 174 -11.76 -13.88 -2.81
CA HIS A 174 -10.55 -13.07 -2.80
C HIS A 174 -9.32 -13.86 -3.26
N VAL A 175 -9.18 -15.11 -2.80
CA VAL A 175 -8.08 -16.01 -3.20
C VAL A 175 -8.12 -16.31 -4.70
N GLU A 176 -9.31 -16.49 -5.29
CA GLU A 176 -9.42 -16.68 -6.73
C GLU A 176 -8.93 -15.45 -7.50
N ARG A 177 -9.35 -14.25 -7.07
CA ARG A 177 -8.97 -12.97 -7.70
C ARG A 177 -7.46 -12.71 -7.63
N ARG A 178 -6.77 -13.21 -6.61
CA ARG A 178 -5.31 -12.99 -6.42
C ARG A 178 -4.41 -14.03 -7.09
N LYS A 179 -4.94 -15.12 -7.68
CA LYS A 179 -4.10 -16.18 -8.26
C LYS A 179 -3.08 -15.66 -9.27
N GLY A 180 -3.45 -14.66 -10.07
CA GLY A 180 -2.57 -14.05 -11.07
C GLY A 180 -1.40 -13.25 -10.48
N THR A 181 -1.49 -12.81 -9.23
CA THR A 181 -0.46 -11.95 -8.60
C THR A 181 0.48 -12.71 -7.67
N GLU A 182 0.20 -13.96 -7.31
CA GLU A 182 1.05 -14.69 -6.36
C GLU A 182 2.49 -14.85 -6.84
N ALA A 183 2.69 -15.07 -8.15
CA ALA A 183 4.01 -15.15 -8.75
C ALA A 183 4.84 -13.86 -8.59
N LEU A 184 4.19 -12.69 -8.45
CA LEU A 184 4.88 -11.43 -8.17
C LEU A 184 5.49 -11.45 -6.76
N PHE A 185 4.73 -11.94 -5.78
CA PHE A 185 5.18 -12.01 -4.39
C PHE A 185 6.27 -13.06 -4.20
N GLU A 186 6.20 -14.19 -4.90
CA GLU A 186 7.28 -15.20 -4.89
C GLU A 186 8.59 -14.63 -5.44
N VAL A 187 8.54 -13.90 -6.56
CA VAL A 187 9.73 -13.26 -7.13
C VAL A 187 10.29 -12.19 -6.19
N ALA A 188 9.43 -11.39 -5.55
CA ALA A 188 9.87 -10.40 -4.59
C ALA A 188 10.52 -11.01 -3.33
N ARG A 189 9.96 -12.12 -2.81
CA ARG A 189 10.56 -12.88 -1.70
C ARG A 189 11.93 -13.43 -2.08
N ALA A 190 12.06 -13.99 -3.27
CA ALA A 190 13.34 -14.48 -3.79
C ALA A 190 14.38 -13.36 -3.94
N ALA A 191 13.95 -12.14 -4.26
CA ALA A 191 14.80 -10.95 -4.28
C ALA A 191 15.12 -10.38 -2.88
N GLY A 192 14.48 -10.89 -1.83
CA GLY A 192 14.73 -10.57 -0.43
C GLY A 192 13.78 -9.54 0.19
N ALA A 193 12.58 -9.36 -0.37
CA ALA A 193 11.52 -8.60 0.29
C ALA A 193 10.70 -9.48 1.26
N ASP A 194 10.26 -8.87 2.36
CA ASP A 194 9.22 -9.44 3.22
C ASP A 194 7.84 -9.12 2.62
N VAL A 195 6.87 -10.04 2.71
CA VAL A 195 5.52 -9.84 2.13
C VAL A 195 4.46 -9.86 3.22
N LEU A 196 3.67 -8.79 3.28
CA LEU A 196 2.62 -8.54 4.26
C LEU A 196 1.24 -8.71 3.61
N ASP A 197 0.33 -9.41 4.29
CA ASP A 197 -1.02 -9.66 3.78
C ASP A 197 -2.09 -8.95 4.64
N PRO A 198 -2.72 -7.88 4.14
CA PRO A 198 -3.82 -7.23 4.86
C PRO A 198 -5.01 -8.15 5.16
N ALA A 199 -5.16 -9.27 4.44
CA ALA A 199 -6.21 -10.24 4.70
C ALA A 199 -6.16 -10.79 6.13
N ASP A 200 -4.98 -10.85 6.78
CA ASP A 200 -4.80 -11.32 8.15
C ASP A 200 -5.64 -10.53 9.18
N TYR A 201 -5.99 -9.28 8.86
CA TYR A 201 -6.81 -8.41 9.72
C TYR A 201 -8.18 -8.06 9.11
N LEU A 202 -8.39 -8.38 7.84
CA LEU A 202 -9.61 -8.07 7.09
C LEU A 202 -10.53 -9.29 6.90
N VAL A 203 -10.09 -10.48 7.30
CA VAL A 203 -10.88 -11.71 7.27
C VAL A 203 -11.31 -12.09 8.68
N ASP A 204 -12.60 -12.39 8.85
CA ASP A 204 -13.12 -12.84 10.14
C ASP A 204 -12.97 -14.36 10.34
N ALA A 205 -13.33 -14.84 11.54
CA ALA A 205 -13.26 -16.27 11.87
C ALA A 205 -14.18 -17.17 11.02
N ARG A 206 -15.13 -16.60 10.27
CA ARG A 206 -16.01 -17.32 9.35
C ARG A 206 -15.41 -17.45 7.95
N GLY A 207 -14.23 -16.85 7.71
CA GLY A 207 -13.61 -16.80 6.40
C GLY A 207 -14.26 -15.77 5.48
N ILE A 208 -14.83 -14.69 6.03
CA ILE A 208 -15.39 -13.59 5.26
C ILE A 208 -14.42 -12.41 5.27
N CYS A 209 -14.04 -11.93 4.09
CA CYS A 209 -13.39 -10.64 3.91
C CYS A 209 -14.41 -9.53 4.23
N MET A 210 -14.35 -9.02 5.45
CA MET A 210 -15.27 -8.02 5.99
C MET A 210 -15.28 -6.77 5.12
N ALA A 211 -16.46 -6.20 4.87
CA ALA A 211 -16.64 -4.94 4.16
C ALA A 211 -16.96 -3.78 5.13
N VAL A 212 -17.73 -4.08 6.17
CA VAL A 212 -18.20 -3.16 7.21
C VAL A 212 -17.94 -3.81 8.57
N VAL A 213 -17.49 -3.01 9.54
CA VAL A 213 -17.33 -3.43 10.94
C VAL A 213 -17.76 -2.27 11.84
N ASP A 214 -18.50 -2.57 12.90
CA ASP A 214 -19.08 -1.60 13.84
C ASP A 214 -19.88 -0.52 13.11
N GLY A 215 -20.63 -0.92 12.07
CA GLY A 215 -21.39 -0.02 11.21
C GLY A 215 -20.56 0.95 10.35
N ARG A 216 -19.23 0.78 10.28
CA ARG A 216 -18.31 1.63 9.51
C ARG A 216 -17.68 0.86 8.34
N SER A 217 -17.68 1.47 7.16
CA SER A 217 -17.06 0.87 5.98
C SER A 217 -15.53 0.77 6.15
N LEU A 218 -14.98 -0.43 5.96
CA LEU A 218 -13.53 -0.65 5.85
C LEU A 218 -12.97 -0.13 4.52
N TYR A 219 -13.85 0.19 3.56
CA TYR A 219 -13.46 0.62 2.21
C TYR A 219 -14.01 2.00 1.86
N ALA A 220 -13.23 2.76 1.10
CA ALA A 220 -13.66 4.03 0.51
C ALA A 220 -14.50 3.81 -0.76
N ASP A 221 -14.25 2.71 -1.47
CA ASP A 221 -15.02 2.23 -2.63
C ASP A 221 -15.09 0.69 -2.60
N TYR A 222 -14.84 0.01 -3.72
CA TYR A 222 -14.82 -1.45 -3.80
C TYR A 222 -13.43 -2.08 -3.59
N HIS A 223 -12.34 -1.28 -3.52
CA HIS A 223 -10.97 -1.82 -3.44
C HIS A 223 -9.98 -0.97 -2.65
N HIS A 224 -10.24 0.32 -2.44
CA HIS A 224 -9.42 1.15 -1.55
C HIS A 224 -9.91 1.03 -0.11
N LEU A 225 -8.97 0.85 0.84
CA LEU A 225 -9.31 0.98 2.25
C LEU A 225 -9.72 2.43 2.57
N SER A 226 -10.69 2.58 3.47
CA SER A 226 -10.93 3.85 4.17
C SER A 226 -9.85 4.05 5.24
N THR A 227 -9.73 5.22 5.88
CA THR A 227 -8.83 5.33 7.04
C THR A 227 -9.26 4.39 8.16
N TYR A 228 -10.55 4.11 8.32
CA TYR A 228 -11.00 3.11 9.29
C TYR A 228 -10.51 1.70 8.93
N GLY A 229 -10.56 1.31 7.65
CA GLY A 229 -9.97 0.06 7.18
C GLY A 229 -8.45 0.01 7.31
N ALA A 230 -7.76 1.12 7.00
CA ALA A 230 -6.32 1.25 7.18
C ALA A 230 -5.92 1.06 8.64
N MET A 231 -6.64 1.68 9.58
CA MET A 231 -6.36 1.52 11.01
C MET A 231 -6.62 0.10 11.51
N ARG A 232 -7.54 -0.65 10.89
CA ARG A 232 -7.74 -2.07 11.22
C ARG A 232 -6.54 -2.94 10.88
N VAL A 233 -5.82 -2.61 9.80
CA VAL A 233 -4.60 -3.32 9.40
C VAL A 233 -3.33 -2.76 10.04
N ARG A 234 -3.43 -1.73 10.90
CA ARG A 234 -2.26 -1.11 11.57
C ARG A 234 -1.32 -2.12 12.25
N PRO A 235 -1.80 -3.14 12.99
CA PRO A 235 -0.88 -4.08 13.67
C PRO A 235 0.00 -4.88 12.70
N LEU A 236 -0.40 -5.01 11.43
CA LEU A 236 0.43 -5.62 10.38
C LEU A 236 1.80 -4.92 10.23
N PHE A 237 1.87 -3.62 10.52
CA PHE A 237 3.04 -2.79 10.29
C PHE A 237 3.96 -2.64 11.50
N GLU A 238 3.61 -3.17 12.68
CA GLU A 238 4.46 -3.10 13.87
C GLU A 238 5.84 -3.77 13.63
N GLN A 239 5.85 -4.83 12.81
CA GLN A 239 7.08 -5.50 12.39
C GLN A 239 7.97 -4.67 11.47
N VAL A 240 7.43 -3.69 10.74
CA VAL A 240 8.18 -2.85 9.80
C VAL A 240 9.14 -1.93 10.54
N LEU A 241 8.69 -1.36 11.65
CA LEU A 241 9.49 -0.43 12.45
C LEU A 241 10.32 -1.13 13.53
N ASN A 242 10.34 -2.47 13.57
CA ASN A 242 10.99 -3.28 14.61
C ASN A 242 10.66 -2.81 16.04
N VAL A 243 9.40 -2.44 16.31
CA VAL A 243 9.00 -1.90 17.62
C VAL A 243 9.05 -2.95 18.73
N HIS A 244 9.23 -4.23 18.38
CA HIS A 244 9.56 -5.28 19.33
C HIS A 244 10.66 -6.20 18.77
N ARG A 245 11.91 -5.95 19.20
CA ARG A 245 12.92 -6.96 19.60
C ARG A 245 14.09 -6.29 20.30
#